data_AF-A0A1E3X4M4-F1
#
_entry.id   AF-A0A1E3X4M4-F1
#
_cell.length_a   1.000
_cell.length_b   1.000
_cell.length_c   1.000
_cell.angle_alpha   90.00
_cell.angle_beta   90.00
_cell.angle_gamma   90.00
#
_symmetry.space_group_name_H-M   'P 1'
#
loop_
_entity.id
_entity.type
_entity.pdbx_description
1 polymer ?
#
loop_
_entity_poly.entity_id
_entity_poly.type
_entity_poly.pdbx_seq_one_letter_code
_entity_poly.pdbx_strand_id
1 'polypeptide(L)'
;MRGCIAILNWVGFFDINNLVSQRPLIDTFSEDIPKDLWVTAESNSVVSFALLWKLMARVIYEQNLSQNELLVVRHEDLIDEPVKISKKICKHLEVTFTRRMEKYIDQTTHGARVENPEGKVHSFTRDSRVLKNVWRTKLKKKEYYLLKNIIGDDIRKFGYDW
;
A
#
# COMPACT_ATOMS: atom_id res chain seq x y z
N MET A 1 -15.67 6.35 -13.56
CA MET A 1 -14.48 5.55 -13.15
C MET A 1 -14.17 5.91 -11.71
N ARG A 2 -14.35 5.00 -10.72
CA ARG A 2 -14.28 5.32 -9.28
C ARG A 2 -13.77 4.16 -8.41
N GLY A 3 -12.79 3.40 -8.88
CA GLY A 3 -12.32 2.19 -8.20
C GLY A 3 -11.24 2.42 -7.15
N CYS A 4 -9.98 2.44 -7.55
CA CYS A 4 -8.88 2.44 -6.57
C CYS A 4 -8.42 3.83 -6.10
N ILE A 5 -8.81 4.91 -6.79
CA ILE A 5 -8.32 6.28 -6.51
C ILE A 5 -9.01 6.93 -5.28
N ALA A 6 -10.16 6.40 -4.85
CA ALA A 6 -11.07 7.10 -3.97
C ALA A 6 -10.80 6.95 -2.45
N ILE A 7 -9.61 6.51 -2.01
CA ILE A 7 -9.26 6.48 -0.58
C ILE A 7 -8.43 7.71 -0.17
N LEU A 8 -7.70 8.33 -1.11
CA LEU A 8 -6.78 9.46 -0.83
C LEU A 8 -7.04 10.73 -1.63
N ASN A 9 -8.08 10.80 -2.47
CA ASN A 9 -8.34 11.99 -3.31
C ASN A 9 -7.14 12.37 -4.21
N TRP A 10 -6.31 11.39 -4.60
CA TRP A 10 -5.23 11.59 -5.56
C TRP A 10 -5.82 11.70 -6.97
N VAL A 11 -6.22 12.90 -7.36
CA VAL A 11 -6.61 13.22 -8.74
C VAL A 11 -5.33 13.34 -9.56
N GLY A 12 -4.71 12.21 -9.90
CA GLY A 12 -3.48 12.20 -10.70
C GLY A 12 -3.38 10.93 -11.52
N PHE A 13 -3.26 11.10 -12.83
CA PHE A 13 -2.69 10.08 -13.70
C PHE A 13 -1.21 9.94 -13.31
N PHE A 14 -0.78 8.75 -12.91
CA PHE A 14 0.66 8.51 -12.75
C PHE A 14 1.26 8.38 -14.15
N ASP A 15 2.18 9.30 -14.48
CA ASP A 15 2.90 9.29 -15.75
C ASP A 15 3.89 8.13 -15.76
N ILE A 16 3.55 7.07 -16.50
CA ILE A 16 4.38 5.88 -16.63
C ILE A 16 5.75 6.20 -17.26
N ASN A 17 5.85 7.26 -18.06
CA ASN A 17 7.11 7.65 -18.69
C ASN A 17 8.14 8.12 -17.66
N ASN A 18 7.69 8.76 -16.58
CA ASN A 18 8.55 9.09 -15.45
C ASN A 18 9.17 7.82 -14.86
N LEU A 19 8.36 6.77 -14.66
CA LEU A 19 8.85 5.48 -14.15
C LEU A 19 9.83 4.82 -15.13
N VAL A 20 9.49 4.79 -16.42
CA VAL A 20 10.33 4.19 -17.47
C VAL A 20 11.67 4.92 -17.59
N SER A 21 11.71 6.22 -17.30
CA SER A 21 12.95 7.00 -17.33
C SER A 21 13.94 6.61 -16.22
N GLN A 22 13.49 5.94 -15.15
CA GLN A 22 14.33 5.49 -14.05
C GLN A 22 15.04 4.18 -14.42
N ARG A 23 16.04 4.27 -15.29
CA ARG A 23 16.75 3.11 -15.87
C ARG A 23 17.20 2.06 -14.83
N PRO A 24 17.85 2.40 -13.71
CA PRO A 24 18.27 1.38 -12.74
C PRO A 24 17.11 0.54 -12.18
N LEU A 25 15.94 1.16 -11.97
CA LEU A 25 14.74 0.49 -11.51
C LEU A 25 14.18 -0.45 -12.59
N ILE A 26 14.06 0.05 -13.81
CA ILE A 26 13.51 -0.71 -14.94
C ILE A 26 14.42 -1.88 -15.26
N ASP A 27 15.70 -1.62 -15.48
CA ASP A 27 16.65 -2.64 -15.94
C ASP A 27 16.80 -3.78 -14.94
N THR A 28 16.63 -3.50 -13.63
CA THR A 28 16.74 -4.50 -12.57
C THR A 28 15.42 -5.24 -12.29
N PHE A 29 14.28 -4.54 -12.28
CA PHE A 29 13.04 -5.08 -11.71
C PHE A 29 11.93 -5.32 -12.72
N SER A 30 12.16 -5.12 -14.02
CA SER A 30 11.11 -5.22 -15.05
C SER A 30 11.31 -6.30 -16.12
N GLU A 31 12.35 -7.13 -16.01
CA GLU A 31 12.74 -8.08 -17.07
C GLU A 31 11.61 -9.00 -17.55
N ASP A 32 10.80 -9.51 -16.63
CA ASP A 32 9.69 -10.43 -16.88
C ASP A 32 8.36 -9.73 -17.20
N ILE A 33 8.33 -8.39 -17.24
CA ILE A 33 7.12 -7.62 -17.51
C ILE A 33 6.91 -7.49 -19.02
N PRO A 34 5.80 -8.02 -19.59
CA PRO A 34 5.52 -7.93 -21.02
C PRO A 34 5.53 -6.50 -21.57
N LYS A 35 6.14 -6.31 -22.75
CA LYS A 35 6.30 -4.98 -23.39
C LYS A 35 4.97 -4.28 -23.68
N ASP A 36 3.93 -5.04 -24.01
CA ASP A 36 2.59 -4.52 -24.31
C ASP A 36 1.90 -3.91 -23.08
N LEU A 37 2.26 -4.33 -21.86
CA LEU A 37 1.74 -3.72 -20.64
C LEU A 37 2.26 -2.28 -20.47
N TRP A 38 3.50 -2.01 -20.85
CA TRP A 38 4.08 -0.67 -20.81
C TRP A 38 3.37 0.29 -21.76
N VAL A 39 3.10 -0.15 -22.99
CA VAL A 39 2.31 0.62 -23.96
C VAL A 39 0.89 0.83 -23.46
N THR A 40 0.27 -0.20 -22.89
CA THR A 40 -1.08 -0.10 -22.34
C THR A 40 -1.15 0.90 -21.18
N ALA A 41 -0.11 0.98 -20.34
CA ALA A 41 -0.04 1.88 -19.21
C ALA A 41 -0.09 3.37 -19.59
N GLU A 42 0.36 3.74 -20.79
CA GLU A 42 0.31 5.13 -21.29
C GLU A 42 -1.12 5.67 -21.40
N SER A 43 -2.10 4.80 -21.62
CA SER A 43 -3.51 5.17 -21.78
C SER A 43 -4.45 4.54 -20.73
N ASN A 44 -3.93 3.64 -19.89
CA ASN A 44 -4.70 2.93 -18.87
C ASN A 44 -4.10 3.12 -17.48
N SER A 45 -4.73 3.97 -16.68
CA SER A 45 -4.28 4.30 -15.32
C SER A 45 -4.22 3.09 -14.39
N VAL A 46 -5.10 2.10 -14.55
CA VAL A 46 -5.06 0.89 -13.72
C VAL A 46 -3.80 0.08 -14.00
N VAL A 47 -3.40 -0.05 -15.26
CA VAL A 47 -2.15 -0.73 -15.64
C VAL A 47 -0.95 0.08 -15.17
N SER A 48 -0.96 1.40 -15.36
CA SER A 48 0.09 2.29 -14.87
C SER A 48 0.33 2.14 -13.35
N PHE A 49 -0.74 2.18 -12.55
CA PHE A 49 -0.64 1.96 -11.10
C PHE A 49 -0.22 0.54 -10.75
N ALA A 50 -0.67 -0.48 -11.50
CA ALA A 50 -0.26 -1.86 -11.28
C ALA A 50 1.25 -2.04 -11.48
N LEU A 51 1.81 -1.48 -12.55
CA LEU A 51 3.24 -1.55 -12.83
C LEU A 51 4.07 -0.79 -11.79
N LEU A 52 3.63 0.42 -11.41
CA LEU A 52 4.27 1.17 -10.33
C LEU A 52 4.30 0.34 -9.03
N TRP A 53 3.15 -0.20 -8.63
CA TRP A 53 3.05 -1.01 -7.42
C TRP A 53 3.95 -2.26 -7.51
N LYS A 54 3.94 -2.96 -8.65
CA LYS A 54 4.78 -4.14 -8.90
C LYS A 54 6.25 -3.85 -8.67
N LEU A 55 6.75 -2.76 -9.26
CA LEU A 55 8.15 -2.38 -9.14
C LEU A 55 8.52 -1.97 -7.72
N MET A 56 7.68 -1.16 -7.05
CA MET A 56 7.91 -0.80 -5.65
C MET A 56 7.94 -2.03 -4.74
N ALA A 57 7.00 -2.96 -4.92
CA ALA A 57 6.92 -4.19 -4.15
C ALA A 57 8.18 -5.05 -4.33
N ARG A 58 8.71 -5.15 -5.55
CA ARG A 58 9.95 -5.88 -5.83
C ARG A 58 11.17 -5.23 -5.19
N VAL A 59 11.31 -3.91 -5.28
CA VAL A 59 12.38 -3.18 -4.61
C VAL A 59 12.35 -3.45 -3.11
N ILE A 60 11.19 -3.29 -2.47
CA ILE A 60 11.02 -3.53 -1.03
C ILE A 60 11.38 -4.98 -0.68
N TYR A 61 10.94 -5.94 -1.49
CA TYR A 61 11.20 -7.36 -1.26
C TYR A 61 12.69 -7.69 -1.35
N GLU A 62 13.38 -7.26 -2.42
CA GLU A 62 14.82 -7.52 -2.60
C GLU A 62 15.67 -6.80 -1.53
N GLN A 63 15.32 -5.57 -1.16
CA GLN A 63 16.01 -4.85 -0.08
C GLN A 63 15.81 -5.54 1.27
N ASN A 64 14.62 -6.06 1.55
CA ASN A 64 14.35 -6.81 2.77
C ASN A 64 15.16 -8.12 2.82
N LEU A 65 15.26 -8.84 1.70
CA LEU A 65 16.07 -10.06 1.60
C LEU A 65 17.57 -9.81 1.79
N SER A 66 18.08 -8.68 1.27
CA SER A 66 19.52 -8.42 1.24
C SER A 66 20.05 -7.78 2.52
N GLN A 67 19.26 -6.96 3.22
CA GLN A 67 19.78 -6.15 4.31
C GLN A 67 19.25 -6.52 5.70
N ASN A 68 18.15 -7.26 5.87
CA ASN A 68 17.52 -7.60 7.17
C ASN A 68 17.32 -6.42 8.16
N GLU A 69 17.59 -5.19 7.73
CA GLU A 69 17.41 -3.93 8.46
C GLU A 69 16.02 -3.33 8.23
N LEU A 70 15.26 -3.87 7.28
CA LEU A 70 13.92 -3.40 6.95
C LEU A 70 12.85 -4.23 7.64
N LEU A 71 12.01 -3.57 8.44
CA LEU A 71 10.79 -4.18 8.95
C LEU A 71 9.63 -3.90 7.99
N VAL A 72 9.22 -4.92 7.23
CA VAL A 72 7.99 -4.86 6.44
C VAL A 72 6.78 -5.15 7.33
N VAL A 73 5.80 -4.24 7.31
CA VAL A 73 4.55 -4.33 8.08
C VAL A 73 3.37 -4.20 7.13
N ARG A 74 2.44 -5.16 7.19
CA ARG A 74 1.16 -5.06 6.48
C ARG A 74 0.27 -4.05 7.17
N HIS A 75 -0.35 -3.18 6.38
CA HIS A 75 -1.27 -2.17 6.90
C HIS A 75 -2.47 -2.82 7.61
N GLU A 76 -2.94 -3.98 7.12
CA GLU A 76 -4.02 -4.76 7.71
C GLU A 76 -3.67 -5.29 9.10
N ASP A 77 -2.45 -5.82 9.29
CA ASP A 77 -2.01 -6.29 10.60
C ASP A 77 -1.89 -5.12 11.59
N LEU A 78 -1.43 -3.96 11.11
CA LEU A 78 -1.37 -2.75 11.92
C LEU A 78 -2.76 -2.26 12.33
N ILE A 79 -3.77 -2.45 11.48
CA ILE A 79 -5.17 -2.12 11.81
C ILE A 79 -5.75 -3.13 12.80
N ASP A 80 -5.52 -4.42 12.58
CA ASP A 80 -6.12 -5.49 13.38
C ASP A 80 -5.48 -5.58 14.78
N GLU A 81 -4.16 -5.41 14.86
CA GLU A 81 -3.38 -5.56 16.09
C GLU A 81 -2.42 -4.36 16.34
N PRO A 82 -2.92 -3.11 16.43
CA PRO A 82 -2.12 -1.90 16.40
C PRO A 82 -1.06 -1.82 17.51
N VAL A 83 -1.42 -2.22 18.73
CA VAL A 83 -0.49 -2.24 19.87
C VAL A 83 0.63 -3.27 19.67
N LYS A 84 0.29 -4.48 19.23
CA LYS A 84 1.27 -5.56 19.01
C LYS A 84 2.24 -5.22 17.89
N ILE A 85 1.71 -4.72 16.77
CA ILE A 85 2.54 -4.31 15.64
C ILE A 85 3.41 -3.11 16.01
N SER A 86 2.89 -2.14 16.78
CA SER A 86 3.69 -1.02 17.27
C SER A 86 4.81 -1.47 18.21
N LYS A 87 4.57 -2.45 19.10
CA LYS A 87 5.62 -3.08 19.92
C LYS A 87 6.71 -3.72 19.05
N LYS A 88 6.33 -4.39 17.95
CA LYS A 88 7.28 -4.97 16.97
C LYS A 88 8.12 -3.87 16.30
N ILE A 89 7.50 -2.77 15.89
CA ILE A 89 8.18 -1.60 15.29
C ILE A 89 9.17 -0.99 16.28
N CYS A 90 8.75 -0.71 17.52
CA CYS A 90 9.63 -0.18 18.55
C CYS A 90 10.82 -1.10 18.83
N LYS A 91 10.59 -2.42 18.90
CA LYS A 91 11.66 -3.40 19.07
C LYS A 91 12.67 -3.36 17.92
N HIS A 92 12.19 -3.27 16.67
CA HIS A 92 13.05 -3.18 15.48
C HIS A 92 13.88 -1.90 15.45
N LEU A 93 13.30 -0.79 15.88
CA LEU A 93 13.98 0.51 15.96
C LEU A 93 14.80 0.70 17.25
N GLU A 94 14.89 -0.32 18.10
CA GLU A 94 15.55 -0.27 19.41
C GLU A 94 15.03 0.86 20.34
N VAL A 95 13.76 1.21 20.19
CA VAL A 95 13.08 2.21 21.03
C VAL A 95 12.28 1.50 22.12
N THR A 96 12.39 1.98 23.37
CA THR A 96 11.59 1.45 24.48
C THR A 96 10.10 1.76 24.29
N PHE A 97 9.29 0.71 24.19
CA PHE A 97 7.83 0.84 24.14
C PHE A 97 7.27 1.18 25.52
N THR A 98 6.53 2.28 25.63
CA THR A 98 6.03 2.79 26.92
C THR A 98 4.52 2.66 27.05
N ARG A 99 4.01 2.64 28.29
CA ARG A 99 2.57 2.67 28.59
C ARG A 99 1.85 3.90 28.01
N ARG A 100 2.57 5.03 27.86
CA ARG A 100 2.03 6.24 27.23
C ARG A 100 1.78 6.03 25.74
N MET A 101 2.70 5.34 25.04
CA MET A 101 2.52 4.98 23.63
C MET A 101 1.34 4.03 23.45
N GLU A 102 1.24 2.98 24.27
CA GLU A 102 0.10 2.05 24.26
C GLU A 102 -1.24 2.77 24.41
N LYS A 103 -1.36 3.62 25.43
CA LYS A 103 -2.57 4.42 25.66
C LYS A 103 -2.90 5.33 24.47
N TYR A 104 -1.90 5.96 23.86
CA TYR A 104 -2.10 6.82 22.68
C TYR A 104 -2.56 6.02 21.45
N ILE A 105 -1.94 4.87 21.21
CA ILE A 105 -2.31 3.97 20.11
C ILE A 105 -3.74 3.49 20.31
N ASP A 106 -4.11 3.00 21.50
CA ASP A 106 -5.47 2.56 21.79
C ASP A 106 -6.49 3.69 21.55
N GLN A 107 -6.20 4.90 22.04
CA GLN A 107 -7.08 6.06 21.90
C GLN A 107 -7.29 6.49 20.44
N THR A 108 -6.26 6.38 19.60
CA THR A 108 -6.29 6.82 18.20
C THR A 108 -6.81 5.75 17.24
N THR A 109 -6.62 4.48 17.57
CA THR A 109 -7.04 3.33 16.74
C THR A 109 -8.43 2.78 17.07
N HIS A 110 -8.94 3.03 18.28
CA HIS A 110 -10.27 2.58 18.74
C HIS A 110 -11.26 3.73 18.99
N GLY A 111 -10.98 4.95 18.50
CA GLY A 111 -11.84 6.11 18.69
C GLY A 111 -13.21 5.97 18.01
N ALA A 112 -14.29 6.21 18.75
CA ALA A 112 -15.69 6.05 18.33
C ALA A 112 -16.21 7.03 17.23
N ARG A 113 -15.34 7.75 16.51
CA ARG A 113 -15.76 8.80 15.56
C ARG A 113 -15.23 8.52 14.15
N VAL A 114 -16.17 8.55 13.19
CA VAL A 114 -15.98 8.22 11.77
C VAL A 114 -15.68 9.48 10.92
N GLU A 115 -16.11 10.67 11.36
CA GLU A 115 -15.96 11.93 10.60
C GLU A 115 -15.34 13.07 11.42
N ASN A 116 -14.67 13.99 10.70
CA ASN A 116 -14.06 15.20 11.24
C ASN A 116 -15.13 16.24 11.61
N PRO A 117 -14.99 16.99 12.73
CA PRO A 117 -15.67 18.27 12.86
C PRO A 117 -15.22 19.17 11.68
N GLU A 118 -16.17 19.87 11.06
CA GLU A 118 -15.89 20.80 9.97
C GLU A 118 -14.70 21.72 10.31
N GLY A 119 -13.69 21.77 9.42
CA GLY A 119 -12.52 22.66 9.58
C GLY A 119 -11.19 22.02 9.97
N LYS A 120 -11.09 20.68 10.17
CA LYS A 120 -9.78 19.99 10.34
C LYS A 120 -9.46 19.07 9.17
N VAL A 121 -8.33 19.31 8.50
CA VAL A 121 -7.85 18.56 7.32
C VAL A 121 -7.36 17.13 7.67
N HIS A 122 -6.95 16.90 8.93
CA HIS A 122 -6.47 15.59 9.41
C HIS A 122 -7.18 15.19 10.70
N SER A 123 -8.05 14.17 10.64
CA SER A 123 -8.47 13.41 11.82
C SER A 123 -7.66 12.13 11.88
N PHE A 124 -6.99 11.93 13.01
CA PHE A 124 -6.27 10.70 13.36
C PHE A 124 -7.18 9.67 14.06
N THR A 125 -8.49 9.95 14.16
CA THR A 125 -9.51 9.03 14.67
C THR A 125 -10.38 8.61 13.50
N ARG A 126 -10.04 7.47 12.90
CA ARG A 126 -10.87 6.78 11.90
C ARG A 126 -11.01 5.34 12.37
N ASP A 127 -12.20 4.76 12.25
CA ASP A 127 -12.35 3.31 12.38
C ASP A 127 -11.70 2.65 11.16
N SER A 128 -10.39 2.43 11.28
CA SER A 128 -9.55 1.87 10.22
C SER A 128 -9.97 0.46 9.82
N ARG A 129 -10.69 -0.26 10.72
CA ARG A 129 -11.27 -1.58 10.45
C ARG A 129 -12.35 -1.52 9.37
N VAL A 130 -13.13 -0.43 9.32
CA VAL A 130 -14.15 -0.23 8.27
C VAL A 130 -13.49 0.00 6.91
N LEU A 131 -12.33 0.65 6.87
CA LEU A 131 -11.63 0.98 5.61
C LEU A 131 -10.91 -0.21 4.95
N LYS A 132 -10.56 -1.25 5.73
CA LYS A 132 -9.82 -2.44 5.27
C LYS A 132 -10.40 -3.09 4.01
N ASN A 133 -11.72 -3.11 3.87
CA ASN A 133 -12.41 -3.77 2.76
C ASN A 133 -13.02 -2.82 1.73
N VAL A 134 -12.91 -1.50 1.91
CA VAL A 134 -13.54 -0.50 1.01
C VAL A 134 -13.00 -0.55 -0.41
N TRP A 135 -11.74 -0.95 -0.61
CA TRP A 135 -11.17 -1.09 -1.94
C TRP A 135 -11.87 -2.18 -2.77
N ARG A 136 -12.36 -3.25 -2.13
CA ARG A 136 -13.07 -4.36 -2.80
C ARG A 136 -14.37 -3.90 -3.44
N THR A 137 -15.10 -2.99 -2.79
CA THR A 137 -16.39 -2.50 -3.29
C THR A 137 -16.25 -1.47 -4.39
N LYS A 138 -15.05 -0.88 -4.54
CA LYS A 138 -14.81 0.16 -5.54
C LYS A 138 -14.25 -0.41 -6.84
N LEU A 139 -13.45 -1.47 -6.78
CA LEU A 139 -12.88 -2.10 -7.98
C LEU A 139 -13.94 -2.73 -8.89
N LYS A 140 -13.91 -2.40 -10.18
CA LYS A 140 -14.70 -3.14 -11.17
C LYS A 140 -14.09 -4.52 -11.40
N LYS A 141 -14.92 -5.51 -11.73
CA LYS A 141 -14.49 -6.89 -12.01
C LYS A 141 -13.34 -6.98 -13.05
N LYS A 142 -13.40 -6.19 -14.13
CA LYS A 142 -12.34 -6.11 -15.15
C LYS A 142 -11.02 -5.56 -14.57
N GLU A 143 -11.10 -4.53 -13.74
CA GLU A 143 -9.93 -3.91 -13.09
C GLU A 143 -9.31 -4.89 -12.09
N TYR A 144 -10.13 -5.63 -11.34
CA TYR A 144 -9.66 -6.67 -10.43
C TYR A 144 -8.86 -7.75 -11.15
N TYR A 145 -9.38 -8.32 -12.25
CA TYR A 145 -8.63 -9.35 -12.99
C TYR A 145 -7.35 -8.81 -13.62
N LEU A 146 -7.38 -7.57 -14.10
CA LEU A 146 -6.19 -6.92 -14.65
C LEU A 146 -5.10 -6.75 -13.58
N LEU A 147 -5.48 -6.25 -12.40
CA LEU A 147 -4.57 -6.15 -11.25
C LEU A 147 -4.03 -7.52 -10.86
N LYS A 148 -4.91 -8.51 -10.70
CA LYS A 148 -4.54 -9.89 -10.36
C LYS A 148 -3.50 -10.47 -11.32
N ASN A 149 -3.67 -10.25 -12.62
CA ASN A 149 -2.76 -10.76 -13.64
C ASN A 149 -1.40 -10.04 -13.62
N ILE A 150 -1.35 -8.75 -13.28
CA ILE A 150 -0.10 -7.97 -13.32
C ILE A 150 0.70 -8.13 -12.02
N ILE A 151 0.05 -7.96 -10.86
CA ILE A 151 0.70 -7.88 -9.55
C ILE A 151 0.56 -9.14 -8.71
N GLY A 152 -0.10 -10.17 -9.25
CA GLY A 152 -0.57 -11.29 -8.44
C GLY A 152 0.50 -12.12 -7.78
N ASP A 153 1.61 -12.36 -8.44
CA ASP A 153 2.70 -13.14 -7.88
C ASP A 153 3.50 -12.34 -6.86
N ASP A 154 3.64 -11.02 -7.05
CA ASP A 154 4.39 -10.17 -6.13
C ASP A 154 3.62 -9.93 -4.82
N ILE A 155 2.29 -9.76 -4.86
CA ILE A 155 1.51 -9.55 -3.62
C ILE A 155 1.50 -10.79 -2.71
N ARG A 156 1.61 -12.00 -3.28
CA ARG A 156 1.73 -13.25 -2.52
C ARG A 156 3.02 -13.32 -1.70
N LYS A 157 4.10 -12.68 -2.16
CA LYS A 157 5.35 -12.58 -1.39
C LYS A 157 5.17 -11.86 -0.05
N PHE A 158 4.14 -11.02 0.04
CA PHE A 158 3.74 -10.32 1.26
C PHE A 158 2.59 -11.02 2.01
N GLY A 159 2.23 -12.25 1.62
CA GLY A 159 1.21 -13.05 2.31
C GLY A 159 -0.24 -12.59 2.07
N TYR A 160 -0.51 -11.96 0.92
CA TYR A 160 -1.88 -11.65 0.49
C TYR A 160 -2.39 -12.67 -0.52
N ASP A 161 -3.66 -13.02 -0.38
CA ASP A 161 -4.43 -13.81 -1.35
C ASP A 161 -5.43 -12.93 -2.13
N TRP A 162 -5.80 -13.39 -3.31
CA TRP A 162 -6.71 -12.69 -4.25
C TRP A 162 -8.18 -12.99 -4.05
#